data_AF-A0A2U2ZDT5-F1
#
_entry.id   AF-A0A2U2ZDT5-F1
#
_cell.length_a   1.000
_cell.length_b   1.000
_cell.length_c   1.000
_cell.angle_alpha   90.00
_cell.angle_beta   90.00
_cell.angle_gamma   90.00
#
_symmetry.space_group_name_H-M   'P 1'
#
loop_
_entity.id
_entity.type
_entity.pdbx_description
1 polymer ?
#
loop_
_entity_poly.entity_id
_entity_poly.type
_entity_poly.pdbx_seq_one_letter_code
_entity_poly.pdbx_strand_id
1 'polypeptide(L)'
;AIADAAQASGTDPDRCSFSVALNAARDQIVQAQGVIADTVIDLVGTIGHAVLGTLMPARRTRLGPRAVKRPLSRYAYKSLKVDRHTYKATVSIDILTSAPGP
;
A
#
# COMPACT_ATOMS: atom_id res chain seq x y z
N ALA A 1 -10.77 3.56 -5.53
CA ALA A 1 -10.89 2.25 -4.85
C ALA A 1 -9.93 2.11 -3.67
N ILE A 2 -8.62 1.92 -3.85
CA ILE A 2 -7.70 1.70 -2.69
C ILE A 2 -7.65 2.91 -1.75
N ALA A 3 -7.47 4.11 -2.30
CA ALA A 3 -7.43 5.34 -1.51
C ALA A 3 -8.75 5.56 -0.76
N ASP A 4 -9.88 5.44 -1.48
CA ASP A 4 -11.22 5.57 -0.91
C ASP A 4 -11.48 4.54 0.20
N ALA A 5 -11.05 3.30 -0.01
CA ALA A 5 -11.18 2.23 1.00
C ALA A 5 -10.34 2.51 2.24
N ALA A 6 -9.08 2.93 2.08
CA ALA A 6 -8.19 3.29 3.19
C ALA A 6 -8.76 4.48 3.97
N GLN A 7 -9.23 5.51 3.26
CA GLN A 7 -9.78 6.71 3.88
C GLN A 7 -11.12 6.44 4.58
N ALA A 8 -12.03 5.69 3.96
CA ALA A 8 -13.32 5.34 4.56
C ALA A 8 -13.17 4.44 5.81
N SER A 9 -12.14 3.60 5.84
CA SER A 9 -11.89 2.66 6.96
C SER A 9 -10.90 3.17 8.01
N GLY A 10 -10.20 4.28 7.75
CA GLY A 10 -9.10 4.77 8.59
C GLY A 10 -7.92 3.80 8.68
N THR A 11 -7.79 2.87 7.73
CA THR A 11 -6.69 1.89 7.71
C THR A 11 -5.44 2.49 7.06
N ASP A 12 -4.27 2.05 7.52
CA ASP A 12 -2.99 2.43 6.91
C ASP A 12 -2.97 1.99 5.43
N PRO A 13 -2.87 2.93 4.47
CA PRO A 13 -2.93 2.61 3.05
C PRO A 13 -1.80 1.67 2.59
N ASP A 14 -0.69 1.60 3.32
CA ASP A 14 0.42 0.69 3.03
C ASP A 14 0.04 -0.79 3.18
N ARG A 15 -1.08 -1.07 3.87
CA ARG A 15 -1.64 -2.42 4.06
C ARG A 15 -2.61 -2.83 2.94
N CYS A 16 -3.07 -1.88 2.13
CA CYS A 16 -3.98 -2.16 1.03
C CYS A 16 -3.21 -2.78 -0.14
N SER A 17 -3.50 -4.05 -0.45
CA SER A 17 -2.80 -4.78 -1.51
C SER A 17 -3.25 -4.36 -2.91
N PHE A 18 -2.32 -3.88 -3.73
CA PHE A 18 -2.55 -3.60 -5.14
C PHE A 18 -2.95 -4.86 -5.92
N SER A 19 -2.33 -6.01 -5.64
CA SER A 19 -2.62 -7.26 -6.34
C SER A 19 -4.04 -7.75 -6.08
N VAL A 20 -4.54 -7.58 -4.84
CA VAL A 20 -5.94 -7.90 -4.50
C VAL A 20 -6.87 -6.98 -5.28
N ALA A 21 -6.63 -5.67 -5.26
CA ALA A 21 -7.45 -4.71 -5.99
C ALA A 21 -7.50 -5.02 -7.50
N LEU A 22 -6.35 -5.33 -8.10
CA LEU A 22 -6.23 -5.65 -9.52
C LEU A 22 -7.00 -6.93 -9.88
N ASN A 23 -6.90 -7.97 -9.06
CA ASN A 23 -7.62 -9.22 -9.30
C ASN A 23 -9.13 -9.04 -9.10
N ALA A 24 -9.55 -8.35 -8.05
CA ALA A 24 -10.97 -8.03 -7.83
C ALA A 24 -11.57 -7.19 -8.97
N ALA A 25 -10.80 -6.23 -9.51
CA ALA A 25 -11.21 -5.45 -10.68
C ALA A 25 -11.37 -6.33 -11.93
N ARG A 26 -10.43 -7.28 -12.16
CA ARG A 26 -10.53 -8.24 -13.27
C ARG A 26 -11.75 -9.13 -13.13
N ASP A 27 -12.02 -9.64 -11.94
CA ASP A 27 -13.18 -10.50 -11.68
C ASP A 27 -14.49 -9.75 -11.97
N GLN A 28 -14.59 -8.47 -11.59
CA GLN A 28 -15.75 -7.64 -11.90
C GLN A 28 -15.96 -7.45 -13.40
N ILE A 29 -14.88 -7.22 -14.16
CA ILE A 29 -14.94 -7.09 -15.62
C ILE A 29 -15.38 -8.41 -16.27
N VAL A 30 -14.76 -9.53 -15.87
CA VAL A 30 -15.06 -10.86 -16.43
C VAL A 30 -16.51 -11.28 -16.16
N GLN A 31 -17.02 -10.96 -14.97
CA GLN A 31 -18.40 -11.27 -14.57
C GLN A 31 -19.41 -10.23 -15.04
N ALA A 32 -18.98 -9.20 -15.78
CA ALA A 32 -19.81 -8.06 -16.21
C ALA A 32 -20.64 -7.46 -15.05
N GLN A 33 -20.03 -7.37 -13.86
CA GLN A 33 -20.71 -6.85 -12.67
C GLN A 33 -21.10 -5.38 -12.87
N GLY A 34 -22.33 -5.03 -12.52
CA GLY A 34 -22.89 -3.68 -12.73
C GLY A 34 -23.41 -3.39 -14.14
N VAL A 35 -23.29 -4.32 -15.10
CA VAL A 35 -23.88 -4.19 -16.45
C VAL A 35 -25.30 -4.76 -16.49
N ILE A 36 -25.61 -5.75 -15.64
CA ILE A 36 -26.87 -6.51 -15.68
C ILE A 36 -27.94 -5.94 -14.72
N ALA A 37 -27.53 -5.16 -13.71
CA ALA A 37 -28.43 -4.56 -12.73
C ALA A 37 -27.98 -3.14 -12.41
N ASP A 38 -28.95 -2.24 -12.20
CA ASP A 38 -28.72 -0.86 -11.73
C ASP A 38 -28.28 -0.91 -10.27
N THR A 39 -26.99 -1.18 -10.06
CA THR A 39 -26.40 -1.33 -8.73
C THR A 39 -25.95 0.01 -8.19
N VAL A 40 -26.40 0.35 -6.99
CA VAL A 40 -25.87 1.49 -6.22
C VAL A 40 -24.37 1.28 -6.02
N ILE A 41 -23.57 2.21 -6.56
CA ILE A 41 -22.11 2.20 -6.39
C ILE A 41 -21.80 2.92 -5.09
N ASP A 42 -21.36 2.18 -4.07
CA ASP A 42 -20.79 2.78 -2.88
C ASP A 42 -19.38 3.33 -3.18
N LEU A 43 -18.95 4.35 -2.43
CA LEU A 43 -17.66 5.01 -2.64
C LEU A 43 -16.47 4.02 -2.59
N VAL A 44 -16.57 3.01 -1.72
CA VAL A 44 -15.54 1.98 -1.54
C VAL A 44 -15.57 0.96 -2.68
N GLY A 45 -16.75 0.59 -3.17
CA GLY A 45 -16.94 -0.40 -4.22
C GLY A 45 -16.63 -1.81 -3.75
N THR A 46 -17.08 -2.79 -4.52
CA THR A 46 -16.71 -4.20 -4.34
C THR A 46 -15.18 -4.42 -4.36
N ILE A 47 -14.43 -3.58 -5.11
CA ILE A 47 -12.96 -3.63 -5.13
C ILE A 47 -12.39 -3.21 -3.76
N GLY A 48 -12.88 -2.11 -3.19
CA GLY A 48 -12.40 -1.63 -1.90
C GLY A 48 -12.75 -2.60 -0.76
N HIS A 49 -13.95 -3.19 -0.78
CA HIS A 49 -14.33 -4.24 0.17
C HIS A 49 -13.41 -5.46 0.10
N ALA A 50 -13.07 -5.91 -1.11
CA ALA A 50 -12.13 -7.02 -1.28
C ALA A 50 -10.75 -6.69 -0.67
N VAL A 51 -10.26 -5.47 -0.87
CA VAL A 51 -8.99 -5.02 -0.29
C VAL A 51 -9.05 -4.96 1.24
N LEU A 52 -10.12 -4.41 1.81
CA LEU A 52 -10.31 -4.32 3.26
C LEU A 52 -10.48 -5.70 3.91
N GLY A 53 -11.09 -6.65 3.20
CA GLY A 53 -11.21 -8.04 3.64
C GLY A 53 -9.87 -8.80 3.69
N THR A 54 -8.85 -8.33 2.98
CA THR A 54 -7.54 -9.00 2.89
C THR A 54 -6.37 -8.04 3.12
N LEU A 55 -6.43 -7.26 4.20
CA LEU A 55 -5.35 -6.34 4.56
C LEU A 55 -4.03 -7.09 4.80
N MET A 56 -2.94 -6.55 4.23
CA MET A 56 -1.61 -7.08 4.48
C MET A 56 -1.20 -6.85 5.95
N PRO A 57 -0.27 -7.68 6.48
CA PRO A 57 0.35 -7.42 7.77
C PRO A 57 0.98 -6.03 7.80
N ALA A 58 1.02 -5.40 8.98
CA ALA A 58 1.65 -4.10 9.16
C ALA A 58 3.12 -4.14 8.69
N ARG A 59 3.52 -3.18 7.85
CA ARG A 59 4.88 -3.11 7.33
C ARG A 59 5.83 -2.67 8.44
N ARG A 60 6.94 -3.40 8.62
CA ARG A 60 7.99 -2.98 9.55
C ARG A 60 8.67 -1.70 9.06
N THR A 61 8.71 -0.67 9.89
CA THR A 61 9.46 0.57 9.66
C THR A 61 10.94 0.26 9.42
N ARG A 62 11.48 0.76 8.31
CA ARG A 62 12.90 0.60 7.95
C ARG A 62 13.67 1.85 8.36
N LEU A 63 14.58 1.71 9.31
CA LEU A 63 15.42 2.80 9.82
C LEU A 63 16.90 2.66 9.46
N GLY A 64 17.33 1.44 9.15
CA GLY A 64 18.66 1.21 8.63
C GLY A 64 18.77 1.63 7.16
N PRO A 65 19.92 2.19 6.73
CA PRO A 65 20.16 2.50 5.32
C PRO A 65 20.07 1.22 4.47
N ARG A 66 19.59 1.36 3.23
CA ARG A 66 19.62 0.25 2.27
C ARG A 66 21.08 -0.04 1.89
N ALA A 67 21.65 -1.08 2.47
CA ALA A 67 22.95 -1.59 2.06
C ALA A 67 22.77 -2.61 0.93
N VAL A 68 23.48 -2.42 -0.17
CA VAL A 68 23.61 -3.45 -1.21
C VAL A 68 24.41 -4.61 -0.62
N LYS A 69 23.94 -5.85 -0.80
CA LYS A 69 24.55 -7.06 -0.21
C LYS A 69 26.00 -7.31 -0.67
N ARG A 70 26.50 -6.56 -1.66
CA ARG A 70 27.91 -6.51 -2.05
C ARG A 70 28.32 -5.09 -2.47
N PRO A 71 28.97 -4.29 -1.60
CA PRO A 71 29.44 -2.96 -1.98
C PRO A 71 30.87 -2.93 -2.56
N LEU A 72 31.65 -4.02 -2.57
CA LEU A 72 33.12 -3.95 -2.80
C LEU A 72 33.69 -5.10 -3.66
N SER A 73 34.65 -4.75 -4.51
CA SER A 73 35.53 -5.65 -5.26
C SER A 73 36.53 -6.38 -4.34
N ARG A 74 37.37 -7.26 -4.92
CA ARG A 74 38.34 -8.13 -4.21
C ARG A 74 39.41 -7.39 -3.37
N TYR A 75 39.55 -6.06 -3.52
CA TYR A 75 40.54 -5.25 -2.79
C TYR A 75 39.91 -4.38 -1.68
N ALA A 76 40.66 -4.17 -0.60
CA ALA A 76 40.17 -4.10 0.76
C ALA A 76 39.47 -2.80 1.22
N TYR A 77 38.50 -3.05 2.12
CA TYR A 77 38.07 -2.32 3.31
C TYR A 77 37.76 -0.82 3.21
N LYS A 78 36.49 -0.52 2.92
CA LYS A 78 35.87 0.67 3.49
C LYS A 78 35.66 0.36 4.97
N SER A 79 36.38 1.02 5.87
CA SER A 79 36.07 1.04 7.30
C SER A 79 34.74 1.75 7.49
N LEU A 80 33.65 1.07 7.15
CA LEU A 80 32.31 1.59 7.28
C LEU A 80 32.03 1.65 8.77
N LYS A 81 32.24 2.82 9.37
CA LYS A 81 31.58 3.22 10.62
C LYS A 81 30.07 3.19 10.34
N VAL A 82 29.49 1.99 10.40
CA VAL A 82 28.04 1.80 10.29
C VAL A 82 27.46 2.16 11.64
N ASP A 83 26.62 3.19 11.66
CA ASP A 83 25.81 3.48 12.83
C ASP A 83 24.91 2.26 13.12
N ARG A 84 25.07 1.69 14.31
CA ARG A 84 24.29 0.55 14.80
C ARG A 84 23.22 0.97 15.80
N HIS A 85 23.04 2.27 16.03
CA HIS A 85 21.99 2.74 16.91
C HIS A 85 20.62 2.35 16.36
N THR A 86 19.82 1.78 17.26
CA THR A 86 18.42 1.46 16.97
C THR A 86 17.59 2.65 17.40
N TYR A 87 16.94 3.29 16.44
CA TYR A 87 16.01 4.38 16.71
C TYR A 87 14.58 3.84 16.76
N LYS A 88 13.72 4.48 17.55
CA LYS A 88 12.27 4.33 17.40
C LYS A 88 11.80 5.34 16.37
N ALA A 89 10.90 4.93 15.49
CA ALA A 89 10.34 5.82 14.48
C ALA A 89 8.91 5.42 14.17
N THR A 90 8.14 6.45 13.86
CA THR A 90 6.75 6.36 13.42
C THR A 90 6.68 6.96 12.02
N VAL A 91 6.01 6.26 11.11
CA VAL A 91 5.71 6.77 9.77
C VAL A 91 4.21 6.97 9.71
N SER A 92 3.77 8.18 9.39
CA SER A 92 2.39 8.49 9.06
C SER A 92 2.29 8.71 7.55
N ILE A 93 1.21 8.20 6.94
CA ILE A 93 0.91 8.37 5.53
C ILE A 93 -0.47 9.00 5.46
N ASP A 94 -0.51 10.22 4.93
CA ASP A 94 -1.77 10.95 4.74
C ASP A 94 -2.10 10.98 3.25
N ILE A 95 -3.33 10.59 2.91
CA ILE A 95 -3.85 10.68 1.54
C ILE A 95 -4.46 12.08 1.37
N LEU A 96 -3.83 12.91 0.53
CA LEU A 96 -4.36 14.21 0.18
C LEU A 96 -5.36 14.06 -0.97
N THR A 97 -6.64 14.25 -0.69
CA THR A 97 -7.67 14.37 -1.73
C THR A 97 -7.80 15.83 -2.13
N SER A 98 -7.62 16.16 -3.41
CA SER A 98 -8.02 17.48 -3.90
C SER A 98 -9.54 17.61 -3.78
N ALA A 99 -10.04 18.66 -3.14
CA ALA A 99 -11.46 18.98 -3.19
C ALA A 99 -11.90 19.09 -4.66
N PRO A 100 -13.11 18.61 -5.03
CA PRO A 100 -13.63 18.89 -6.35
C PRO A 100 -13.68 20.41 -6.51
N GLY A 101 -13.02 20.93 -7.55
CA GLY A 101 -13.12 22.34 -7.92
C GLY A 101 -14.58 22.72 -8.18
N PRO A 102 -14.91 24.02 -8.11
CA PRO A 102 -16.28 24.50 -8.26
C PRO A 102 -16.90 24.10 -9.61
#